data_AF-A0A2V1D0F2-F1
#
_entry.id   AF-A0A2V1D0F2-F1
#
_cell.length_a   1.000
_cell.length_b   1.000
_cell.length_c   1.000
_cell.angle_alpha   90.00
_cell.angle_beta   90.00
_cell.angle_gamma   90.00
#
_symmetry.space_group_name_H-M   'P 1'
#
loop_
_entity.id
_entity.type
_entity.pdbx_description
1 polymer ?
#
loop_
_entity_poly.entity_id
_entity_poly.type
_entity_poly.pdbx_seq_one_letter_code
_entity_poly.pdbx_strand_id
1 'polypeptide(L)'
;DLLKPCWAATIDLQGQPGDGKSCGLSNVQADIECIVEHLMTAYGQYKDASPATIEGEWHFATQIKLALDKAEVYYAKLGDSPAYLAAAVLHPAYTWNYIDAHWAKKKSWI
;
A
#
# COMPACT_ATOMS: atom_id res chain seq x y z
N ASP A 1 4.07 7.35 15.99
CA ASP A 1 2.71 7.77 15.59
C ASP A 1 2.26 6.89 14.43
N LEU A 2 1.37 5.93 14.72
CA LEU A 2 1.01 4.81 13.83
C LEU A 2 0.26 5.25 12.55
N LEU A 3 -0.47 6.37 12.62
CA LEU A 3 -1.36 6.82 11.55
C LEU A 3 -0.76 7.90 10.65
N LYS A 4 0.44 8.38 10.96
CA LYS A 4 1.17 9.36 10.15
C LYS A 4 1.28 8.99 8.66
N PRO A 5 1.60 7.75 8.26
CA PRO A 5 1.66 7.40 6.83
C PRO A 5 0.29 7.42 6.16
N CYS A 6 -0.79 7.05 6.85
CA CYS A 6 -2.15 7.12 6.31
C CYS A 6 -2.57 8.57 6.03
N TRP A 7 -2.19 9.50 6.92
CA TRP A 7 -2.42 10.92 6.69
C TRP A 7 -1.63 11.43 5.49
N ALA A 8 -0.34 11.09 5.39
CA ALA A 8 0.52 11.50 4.27
C ALA A 8 -0.03 11.00 2.92
N ALA A 9 -0.39 9.72 2.84
CA ALA A 9 -1.02 9.12 1.65
C ALA A 9 -2.35 9.82 1.29
N THR A 10 -3.15 10.18 2.29
CA THR A 10 -4.41 10.90 2.05
C THR A 10 -4.15 12.27 1.39
N ILE A 11 -3.14 13.00 1.86
CA ILE A 11 -2.77 14.30 1.27
C ILE A 11 -2.24 14.14 -0.15
N ASP A 12 -1.43 13.10 -0.42
CA ASP A 12 -0.88 12.86 -1.76
C ASP A 12 -1.99 12.46 -2.76
N LEU A 13 -2.85 11.53 -2.36
CA LEU A 13 -3.95 11.04 -3.19
C LEU A 13 -5.03 12.08 -3.47
N GLN A 14 -5.26 13.02 -2.56
CA GLN A 14 -6.22 14.10 -2.79
C GLN A 14 -5.74 15.07 -3.88
N GLY A 15 -4.43 15.20 -4.05
CA GLY A 15 -3.82 16.15 -4.96
C GLY A 15 -4.03 17.58 -4.48
N GLN A 16 -2.95 18.33 -4.30
CA GLN A 16 -3.04 19.75 -3.99
C GLN A 16 -2.62 20.56 -5.22
N PRO A 17 -3.57 21.22 -5.91
CA PRO A 17 -3.27 21.98 -7.13
C PRO A 17 -2.23 23.09 -6.91
N GLY A 18 -2.09 23.60 -5.67
CA GLY A 18 -1.15 24.66 -5.31
C GLY A 18 0.31 24.23 -5.19
N ASP A 19 0.57 22.94 -4.94
CA ASP A 19 1.91 22.43 -4.61
C ASP A 19 2.60 21.69 -5.77
N GLY A 20 1.97 21.67 -6.95
CA GLY A 20 2.50 20.99 -8.14
C GLY A 20 2.52 19.46 -8.05
N LYS A 21 1.93 18.87 -7.02
CA LYS A 21 1.78 17.42 -6.86
C LYS A 21 0.50 16.94 -7.53
N SER A 22 0.66 16.14 -8.59
CA SER A 22 -0.45 15.48 -9.26
C SER A 22 -0.91 14.25 -8.48
N CYS A 23 -2.20 14.15 -8.17
CA CYS A 23 -2.83 12.93 -7.70
C CYS A 23 -2.92 11.91 -8.86
N GLY A 24 -1.85 11.14 -9.06
CA GLY A 24 -1.81 10.09 -10.06
C GLY A 24 -2.33 8.77 -9.49
N LEU A 25 -3.11 8.02 -10.28
CA LEU A 25 -3.45 6.62 -9.97
C LEU A 25 -2.20 5.74 -9.75
N SER A 26 -1.05 6.15 -10.30
CA SER A 26 0.25 5.53 -10.07
C SER A 26 0.78 5.69 -8.64
N ASN A 27 0.43 6.78 -7.94
CA ASN A 27 0.91 7.05 -6.58
C ASN A 27 0.24 6.12 -5.57
N VAL A 28 -0.95 5.61 -5.88
CA VAL A 28 -1.69 4.63 -5.05
C VAL A 28 -0.82 3.44 -4.68
N GLN A 29 0.01 2.93 -5.60
CA GLN A 29 0.91 1.81 -5.30
C GLN A 29 1.95 2.19 -4.25
N ALA A 30 2.67 3.30 -4.49
CA ALA A 30 3.76 3.77 -3.64
C ALA A 30 3.25 4.16 -2.24
N ASP A 31 2.07 4.79 -2.17
CA ASP A 31 1.45 5.19 -0.91
C ASP A 31 1.02 4.00 -0.06
N ILE A 32 0.40 2.98 -0.66
CA ILE A 32 0.00 1.78 0.08
C ILE A 32 1.25 0.97 0.49
N GLU A 33 2.29 0.89 -0.37
CA GLU A 33 3.56 0.25 0.00
C GLU A 33 4.18 0.91 1.23
N CYS A 34 4.25 2.25 1.26
CA CYS A 34 4.74 3.02 2.40
C CYS A 34 3.93 2.78 3.68
N ILE A 35 2.59 2.72 3.58
CA ILE A 35 1.73 2.38 4.72
C ILE A 35 2.01 0.97 5.22
N VAL A 36 2.09 -0.01 4.32
CA VAL A 36 2.32 -1.42 4.66
C VAL A 36 3.67 -1.62 5.32
N GLU A 37 4.75 -1.03 4.80
CA GLU A 37 6.08 -1.10 5.40
C GLU A 37 6.10 -0.52 6.82
N HIS A 38 5.43 0.62 7.02
CA HIS A 38 5.31 1.24 8.34
C HIS A 38 4.53 0.34 9.31
N LEU A 39 3.42 -0.24 8.86
CA LEU A 39 2.60 -1.14 9.67
C LEU A 39 3.33 -2.45 10.00
N MET A 40 4.10 -3.03 9.09
CA MET A 40 4.93 -4.21 9.38
C MET A 40 6.01 -3.89 10.41
N THR A 41 6.64 -2.72 10.30
CA THR A 41 7.63 -2.25 11.27
C THR A 41 7.00 -2.07 12.65
N ALA A 42 5.84 -1.43 12.72
CA ALA A 42 5.09 -1.26 13.97
C ALA A 42 4.62 -2.61 14.54
N TYR A 43 4.15 -3.53 13.71
CA TYR A 43 3.77 -4.88 14.14
C TYR A 43 4.94 -5.60 14.82
N GLY A 44 6.15 -5.46 14.28
CA GLY A 44 7.36 -6.02 14.88
C GLY A 44 7.65 -5.50 16.29
N GLN A 45 7.23 -4.28 16.62
CA GLN A 45 7.39 -3.67 17.95
C GLN A 45 6.35 -4.14 18.95
N TYR A 46 5.11 -4.37 18.49
CA TYR A 46 3.98 -4.72 19.35
C TYR A 46 3.68 -6.23 19.44
N LYS A 47 4.26 -7.07 18.56
CA LYS A 47 3.97 -8.52 18.52
C LYS A 47 4.30 -9.27 19.82
N ASP A 48 5.33 -8.81 20.54
CA ASP A 48 5.82 -9.44 21.77
C ASP A 48 5.26 -8.73 23.03
N ALA A 49 4.38 -7.74 22.85
CA ALA A 49 3.76 -7.03 23.95
C ALA A 49 2.85 -7.98 24.74
N SER A 50 3.22 -8.22 26.01
CA SER A 50 2.48 -9.12 26.89
C SER A 50 1.09 -8.54 27.23
N PRO A 51 0.02 -9.36 27.23
CA PRO A 51 -1.31 -8.94 27.68
C PRO A 51 -1.36 -8.50 29.15
N ALA A 52 -0.31 -8.79 29.92
CA ALA A 52 -0.19 -8.42 31.33
C ALA A 52 0.16 -6.94 31.55
N THR A 53 0.61 -6.24 30.52
CA THR A 53 0.87 -4.80 30.60
C THR A 53 -0.47 -4.07 30.52
N ILE A 54 -0.83 -3.38 31.61
CA ILE A 54 -2.09 -2.64 31.77
C ILE A 54 -2.21 -1.49 30.76
N GLU A 55 -1.07 -1.06 30.19
CA GLU A 55 -1.00 -0.08 29.11
C GLU A 55 -1.48 -0.75 27.81
N GLY A 56 -2.61 -0.29 27.28
CA GLY A 56 -3.32 -0.88 26.15
C GLY A 56 -2.52 -0.87 24.84
N GLU A 57 -1.47 -1.67 24.75
CA GLU A 57 -0.62 -1.79 23.56
C GLU A 57 -0.75 -3.17 22.91
N TRP A 58 -1.19 -4.19 23.66
CA TRP A 58 -1.41 -5.54 23.12
C TRP A 58 -2.45 -5.57 21.99
N HIS A 59 -3.45 -4.67 22.04
CA HIS A 59 -4.48 -4.60 21.02
C HIS A 59 -3.98 -3.97 19.71
N PHE A 60 -2.86 -3.21 19.74
CA PHE A 60 -2.27 -2.65 18.52
C PHE A 60 -1.74 -3.73 17.59
N ALA A 61 -1.13 -4.80 18.11
CA ALA A 61 -0.71 -5.92 17.27
C ALA A 61 -1.89 -6.53 16.49
N THR A 62 -3.02 -6.71 17.16
CA THR A 62 -4.26 -7.22 16.53
C THR A 62 -4.81 -6.24 15.51
N GLN A 63 -4.87 -4.95 15.83
CA GLN A 63 -5.38 -3.92 14.93
C GLN A 63 -4.48 -3.71 13.70
N ILE A 64 -3.16 -3.76 13.87
CA ILE A 64 -2.19 -3.67 12.77
C ILE A 64 -2.33 -4.88 11.84
N LYS A 65 -2.51 -6.08 12.40
CA LYS A 65 -2.78 -7.29 11.60
C LYS A 65 -4.05 -7.14 10.76
N LEU A 66 -5.14 -6.65 11.35
CA LEU A 66 -6.38 -6.36 10.60
C LEU A 66 -6.17 -5.30 9.50
N ALA A 67 -5.33 -4.30 9.73
CA ALA A 67 -5.00 -3.30 8.73
C ALA A 67 -4.21 -3.90 7.55
N LEU A 68 -3.26 -4.81 7.82
CA LEU A 68 -2.50 -5.55 6.80
C LEU A 68 -3.41 -6.48 5.98
N ASP A 69 -4.30 -7.24 6.64
CA ASP A 69 -5.29 -8.08 5.96
C ASP A 69 -6.20 -7.24 5.05
N LYS A 70 -6.59 -6.04 5.49
CA LYS A 70 -7.37 -5.11 4.68
C LYS A 70 -6.58 -4.57 3.48
N ALA A 71 -5.28 -4.28 3.66
CA ALA A 71 -4.40 -3.84 2.57
C ALA A 71 -4.28 -4.92 1.48
N GLU A 72 -4.15 -6.20 1.86
CA GLU A 72 -4.14 -7.32 0.93
C GLU A 72 -5.43 -7.40 0.10
N VAL A 73 -6.60 -7.27 0.75
CA VAL A 73 -7.89 -7.22 0.06
C VAL A 73 -7.98 -6.03 -0.91
N TYR A 74 -7.42 -4.88 -0.55
CA TYR A 74 -7.37 -3.73 -1.45
C TYR A 74 -6.49 -3.98 -2.67
N TYR A 75 -5.30 -4.53 -2.49
CA TYR A 75 -4.41 -4.87 -3.61
C TYR A 75 -5.03 -5.89 -4.57
N ALA A 76 -5.71 -6.90 -4.04
CA ALA A 76 -6.44 -7.87 -4.87
C ALA A 76 -7.45 -7.16 -5.78
N LYS A 77 -8.25 -6.24 -5.23
CA LYS A 77 -9.25 -5.46 -6.00
C LYS A 77 -8.61 -4.45 -6.95
N LEU A 78 -7.45 -3.90 -6.60
CA LEU A 78 -6.73 -2.95 -7.43
C LEU A 78 -6.20 -3.64 -8.69
N GLY A 79 -5.69 -4.87 -8.55
CA GLY A 79 -5.26 -5.72 -9.68
C GLY A 79 -6.38 -6.05 -10.67
N ASP A 80 -7.63 -6.09 -10.21
CA ASP A 80 -8.81 -6.31 -11.08
C ASP A 80 -9.22 -5.06 -11.88
N SER A 81 -8.68 -3.87 -11.56
CA SER A 81 -9.05 -2.62 -12.22
C SER A 81 -8.21 -2.38 -13.49
N PRO A 82 -8.84 -2.31 -14.69
CA PRO A 82 -8.12 -2.00 -15.93
C PRO A 82 -7.43 -0.63 -15.91
N ALA A 83 -7.99 0.35 -15.20
CA ALA A 83 -7.42 1.68 -15.07
C ALA A 83 -6.13 1.66 -14.23
N TYR A 84 -6.11 0.84 -13.18
CA TYR A 84 -4.92 0.67 -12.35
C TYR A 84 -3.81 -0.08 -13.10
N LEU A 85 -4.18 -1.14 -13.81
CA LEU A 85 -3.29 -1.87 -14.71
C LEU A 85 -2.62 -0.96 -15.74
N ALA A 86 -3.42 -0.12 -16.41
CA ALA A 86 -2.90 0.86 -17.37
C ALA A 86 -1.95 1.87 -16.70
N ALA A 87 -2.29 2.37 -15.51
CA ALA A 87 -1.44 3.29 -14.76
C ALA A 87 -0.10 2.65 -14.34
N ALA A 88 -0.12 1.39 -13.87
CA ALA A 88 1.09 0.65 -13.49
C ALA A 88 1.99 0.38 -14.70
N VAL A 89 1.42 0.00 -15.84
CA VAL A 89 2.15 -0.19 -17.11
C VAL A 89 2.74 1.12 -17.62
N LEU A 90 2.01 2.23 -17.51
CA LEU A 90 2.47 3.54 -17.98
C LEU A 90 3.46 4.22 -17.02
N HIS A 91 3.67 3.69 -15.82
CA HIS A 91 4.57 4.27 -14.84
C HIS A 91 6.03 3.84 -15.08
N PRO A 92 6.96 4.75 -15.39
CA PRO A 92 8.32 4.41 -15.84
C PRO A 92 9.12 3.49 -14.90
N ALA A 93 8.83 3.52 -13.60
CA ALA A 93 9.48 2.66 -12.60
C ALA A 93 8.85 1.26 -12.44
N TYR A 94 7.59 1.08 -12.86
CA TYR A 94 6.82 -0.16 -12.64
C TYR A 94 6.54 -0.93 -13.94
N THR A 95 6.66 -0.28 -15.10
CA THR A 95 6.36 -0.84 -16.43
C THR A 95 7.00 -2.22 -16.66
N TRP A 96 8.32 -2.34 -16.44
CA TRP A 96 9.07 -3.55 -16.81
C TRP A 96 8.80 -4.73 -15.87
N ASN A 97 8.80 -4.48 -14.55
CA ASN A 97 8.52 -5.51 -13.56
C ASN A 97 7.09 -6.07 -13.68
N TYR A 98 6.12 -5.22 -14.01
CA TYR A 98 4.72 -5.64 -14.20
C TYR A 98 4.56 -6.53 -15.44
N ILE A 99 5.16 -6.12 -16.57
CA ILE A 99 5.14 -6.89 -17.84
C ILE A 99 5.82 -8.25 -17.65
N ASP A 100 6.97 -8.29 -16.97
CA ASP A 100 7.69 -9.55 -16.71
C ASP A 100 6.88 -10.50 -15.80
N ALA A 101 6.20 -9.98 -14.78
CA ALA A 101 5.41 -10.82 -13.88
C ALA A 101 4.12 -11.36 -14.52
N HIS A 102 3.42 -10.55 -15.32
CA HIS A 102 2.06 -10.87 -15.81
C HIS A 102 2.02 -11.36 -17.25
N TRP A 103 2.92 -10.88 -18.12
CA TRP A 103 2.87 -11.13 -19.57
C TRP A 103 3.95 -12.09 -20.05
N ALA A 104 4.98 -12.39 -19.25
CA ALA A 104 6.04 -13.35 -19.63
C ALA A 104 5.52 -14.75 -20.02
N LYS A 105 4.36 -15.17 -19.47
CA LYS A 105 3.72 -16.46 -19.80
C LYS A 105 2.69 -16.37 -20.92
N LYS A 106 2.37 -15.18 -21.44
CA LYS A 106 1.33 -14.96 -22.45
C LYS A 106 1.92 -14.43 -23.75
N LYS A 107 2.93 -15.13 -24.27
CA LYS A 107 3.60 -14.81 -25.55
C LYS A 107 2.65 -14.72 -26.75
N SER A 108 1.47 -15.35 -26.69
CA SER A 108 0.47 -15.32 -27.77
C SER A 108 -0.34 -14.02 -27.85
N TRP A 109 -0.14 -13.08 -26.93
CA TRP A 109 -0.86 -11.79 -26.88
C TRP A 109 -0.05 -10.63 -27.48
N ILE A 110 1.21 -10.91 -27.86
CA ILE A 110 2.09 -10.03 -28.65
C ILE A 110 2.08 -10.56 -30.08
#